data_AF-A0A7X2NP58-F1
#
_entry.id   AF-A0A7X2NP58-F1
#
_cell.length_a   1.000
_cell.length_b   1.000
_cell.length_c   1.000
_cell.angle_alpha   90.00
_cell.angle_beta   90.00
_cell.angle_gamma   90.00
#
_symmetry.space_group_name_H-M   'P 1'
#
loop_
_entity.id
_entity.type
_entity.pdbx_description
1 polymer ?
#
loop_
_entity_poly.entity_id
_entity_poly.type
_entity_poly.pdbx_seq_one_letter_code
_entity_poly.pdbx_strand_id
1 'polypeptide(L)'
;MERLTKMYEDSTHAAADDLPCGENSWEYKRLLIEKLGAYEDTGLELEQIKELKARGEVQKMYKPNPNIYCCPECGEKIVPMWDYCPWCGQHVTDNQN
;
A
#
# COMPACT_ATOMS: atom_id res chain seq x y z
N MET A 1 10.10 11.20 2.72
CA MET A 1 10.61 11.20 1.34
C MET A 1 10.67 12.62 0.77
N GLU A 2 11.73 12.98 0.05
CA GLU A 2 11.75 14.19 -0.79
C GLU A 2 10.95 13.92 -2.07
N ARG A 3 10.09 14.86 -2.48
CA ARG A 3 9.14 14.68 -3.59
C ARG A 3 9.85 14.81 -4.93
N LEU A 4 9.70 13.81 -5.80
CA LEU A 4 10.28 13.75 -7.14
C LEU A 4 9.34 14.33 -8.21
N THR A 5 8.03 14.38 -7.96
CA THR A 5 7.08 15.07 -8.86
C THR A 5 6.91 16.54 -8.48
N LYS A 6 6.99 17.44 -9.47
CA LYS A 6 6.70 18.87 -9.26
C LYS A 6 5.69 19.35 -10.29
N MET A 7 4.59 19.91 -9.79
CA MET A 7 3.72 20.77 -10.59
C MET A 7 4.11 22.22 -10.35
N TYR A 8 4.23 22.98 -11.45
CA TYR A 8 4.43 24.42 -11.37
C TYR A 8 3.09 25.17 -11.37
N GLU A 9 3.11 26.41 -10.89
CA GLU A 9 1.92 27.28 -10.80
C GLU A 9 1.25 27.54 -12.17
N ASP A 10 2.04 27.49 -13.24
CA ASP A 10 1.57 27.62 -14.63
C ASP A 10 0.97 26.32 -15.20
N SER A 11 0.73 25.30 -14.34
CA SER A 11 0.28 23.96 -14.71
C SER A 11 1.23 23.23 -15.67
N THR A 12 2.48 23.69 -15.81
CA THR A 12 3.52 22.91 -16.49
C THR A 12 4.06 21.83 -15.58
N HIS A 13 4.57 20.79 -16.23
CA HIS A 13 4.89 19.51 -15.63
C HIS A 13 6.37 19.21 -15.93
N ALA A 14 7.21 19.09 -14.90
CA ALA A 14 8.57 18.57 -15.06
C ALA A 14 8.80 17.36 -14.16
N ALA A 15 9.46 16.34 -14.73
CA ALA A 15 10.14 15.33 -13.94
C ALA A 15 11.54 15.87 -13.59
N ALA A 16 12.19 15.29 -12.59
CA ALA A 16 13.51 15.74 -12.08
C ALA A 16 14.53 16.03 -13.22
N ASP A 17 15.32 17.09 -13.04
CA ASP A 17 16.22 17.68 -14.05
C ASP A 17 17.28 16.70 -14.60
N ASP A 18 17.52 15.62 -13.88
CA ASP A 18 18.50 14.56 -14.09
C ASP A 18 17.93 13.31 -14.80
N LEU A 19 16.65 13.32 -15.18
CA LEU A 19 16.07 12.28 -16.05
C LEU A 19 16.42 12.57 -17.52
N PRO A 20 17.01 11.60 -18.26
CA PRO A 20 17.41 11.82 -19.64
C PRO A 20 16.23 12.30 -20.48
N CYS A 21 16.42 13.44 -21.14
CA CYS A 21 15.43 14.04 -22.04
C CYS A 21 15.38 13.26 -23.36
N GLY A 22 14.83 12.05 -23.35
CA GLY A 22 14.51 11.25 -24.53
C GLY A 22 13.02 10.96 -24.58
N GLU A 23 12.38 11.26 -25.72
CA GLU A 23 11.05 10.85 -26.23
C GLU A 23 9.94 10.40 -25.24
N ASN A 24 9.88 10.96 -24.05
CA ASN A 24 8.76 10.74 -23.15
C ASN A 24 7.67 11.73 -23.57
N SER A 25 6.65 11.23 -24.27
CA SER A 25 5.48 12.00 -24.68
C SER A 25 4.92 12.78 -23.48
N TRP A 26 4.32 13.94 -23.74
CA TRP A 26 3.67 14.74 -22.69
C TRP A 26 2.66 13.92 -21.86
N GLU A 27 2.04 12.91 -22.46
CA GLU A 27 1.17 11.95 -21.79
C GLU A 27 1.92 11.06 -20.78
N TYR A 28 3.14 10.60 -21.10
CA TYR A 28 3.95 9.83 -20.16
C TYR A 28 4.39 10.67 -18.94
N LYS A 29 4.75 11.94 -19.17
CA LYS A 29 5.07 12.88 -18.06
C LYS A 29 3.85 13.15 -17.18
N ARG A 30 2.68 13.35 -17.78
CA ARG A 30 1.42 13.51 -17.03
C ARG A 30 1.10 12.26 -16.20
N LEU A 31 1.22 11.07 -16.80
CA LEU A 31 1.01 9.80 -16.12
C LEU A 31 1.94 9.63 -14.90
N LEU A 32 3.22 9.99 -15.03
CA LEU A 32 4.17 9.97 -13.92
C LEU A 32 3.75 10.94 -12.81
N ILE A 33 3.41 12.18 -13.13
CA ILE A 33 3.03 13.17 -12.11
C ILE A 33 1.74 12.77 -11.40
N GLU A 34 0.74 12.27 -12.12
CA GLU A 34 -0.51 11.82 -11.52
C GLU A 34 -0.30 10.59 -10.63
N LYS A 35 0.35 9.54 -11.15
CA LYS A 35 0.50 8.28 -10.40
C LYS A 35 1.55 8.40 -9.29
N LEU A 36 2.75 8.87 -9.62
CA LEU A 36 3.83 9.01 -8.64
C LEU A 36 3.51 10.09 -7.62
N GLY A 37 2.93 11.23 -8.04
CA GLY A 37 2.49 12.28 -7.13
C GLY A 37 1.47 11.78 -6.12
N ALA A 38 0.47 11.01 -6.56
CA ALA A 38 -0.49 10.40 -5.64
C ALA A 38 0.18 9.44 -4.62
N TYR A 39 1.23 8.72 -5.01
CA TYR A 39 2.01 7.90 -4.07
C TYR A 39 2.82 8.77 -3.11
N GLU A 40 3.50 9.81 -3.58
CA GLU A 40 4.29 10.73 -2.75
C GLU A 40 3.42 11.47 -1.74
N ASP A 41 2.21 11.86 -2.12
CA ASP A 41 1.22 12.52 -1.26
C ASP A 41 0.75 11.61 -0.10
N THR A 42 0.92 10.28 -0.21
CA THR A 42 0.69 9.38 0.94
C THR A 42 1.72 9.55 2.05
N GLY A 43 2.89 10.11 1.74
CA GLY A 43 4.01 10.24 2.66
C GLY A 43 4.63 8.92 3.12
N LEU A 44 4.25 7.80 2.49
CA LEU A 44 4.73 6.47 2.85
C LEU A 44 6.07 6.17 2.18
N GLU A 45 6.97 5.56 2.93
CA GLU A 45 8.20 4.99 2.41
C GLU A 45 7.94 3.62 1.76
N LEU A 46 8.84 3.20 0.85
CA LEU A 46 8.68 1.94 0.10
C LEU A 46 8.47 0.72 1.01
N GLU A 47 9.16 0.65 2.14
CA GLU A 47 9.01 -0.46 3.08
C GLU A 47 7.62 -0.47 3.75
N GLN A 48 7.06 0.70 4.07
CA GLN A 48 5.71 0.80 4.63
C GLN A 48 4.66 0.38 3.60
N ILE A 49 4.84 0.73 2.32
CA ILE A 49 3.97 0.28 1.23
C ILE A 49 4.00 -1.25 1.10
N LYS A 50 5.19 -1.86 1.17
CA LYS A 50 5.34 -3.32 1.15
C LYS A 50 4.64 -3.98 2.34
N GLU A 51 4.78 -3.42 3.53
CA GLU A 51 4.10 -3.91 4.73
C GLU A 51 2.58 -3.84 4.60
N LEU A 52 2.03 -2.70 4.14
CA LEU A 52 0.60 -2.55 3.91
C LEU A 52 0.08 -3.53 2.85
N LYS A 53 0.84 -3.71 1.77
CA LYS A 53 0.51 -4.69 0.74
C LYS A 53 0.47 -6.11 1.31
N ALA A 54 1.49 -6.49 2.08
CA ALA A 54 1.54 -7.79 2.74
C ALA A 54 0.37 -7.99 3.71
N ARG A 55 -0.02 -6.96 4.48
CA ARG A 55 -1.19 -7.01 5.36
C ARG A 55 -2.51 -7.15 4.62
N GLY A 56 -2.60 -6.70 3.38
CA GLY A 56 -3.78 -6.85 2.52
C GLY A 56 -3.96 -8.27 1.95
N GLU A 57 -2.89 -9.06 1.86
CA GLU A 57 -2.96 -10.47 1.42
C GLU A 57 -3.76 -11.27 2.45
N VAL A 58 -4.80 -12.00 1.99
CA VAL A 58 -5.67 -12.78 2.88
C VAL A 58 -4.87 -13.90 3.54
N GLN A 59 -4.90 -13.97 4.88
CA GLN A 59 -4.32 -15.09 5.62
C GLN A 59 -5.36 -15.87 6.42
N LYS A 60 -5.16 -17.18 6.54
CA LYS A 60 -6.05 -18.03 7.33
C LYS A 60 -5.85 -17.76 8.82
N MET A 61 -6.95 -17.56 9.54
CA MET A 61 -6.92 -17.45 11.01
C MET A 61 -6.28 -18.69 11.63
N TYR A 62 -5.41 -18.49 12.61
CA TYR A 62 -4.81 -19.57 13.40
C TYR A 62 -5.80 -20.05 14.46
N LYS A 63 -6.01 -21.37 14.59
CA LYS A 63 -6.92 -21.97 15.58
C LYS A 63 -6.16 -22.89 16.53
N PRO A 64 -5.68 -22.41 17.69
CA PRO A 64 -5.03 -23.27 18.68
C PRO A 64 -6.01 -24.23 19.38
N ASN A 65 -7.30 -23.89 19.38
CA ASN A 65 -8.39 -24.67 19.96
C ASN A 65 -9.65 -24.49 19.08
N PRO A 66 -10.55 -25.49 18.96
CA PRO A 66 -11.80 -25.38 18.21
C PRO A 66 -12.62 -24.10 18.42
N ASN A 67 -12.56 -23.50 19.62
CA ASN A 67 -13.35 -22.33 20.00
C ASN A 67 -12.55 -21.01 19.98
N ILE A 68 -11.27 -21.02 19.60
CA ILE A 68 -10.41 -19.83 19.65
C ILE A 68 -9.81 -19.58 18.27
N TYR A 69 -9.98 -18.34 17.80
CA TYR A 69 -9.42 -17.84 16.56
C TYR A 69 -8.40 -16.75 16.88
N CYS A 70 -7.25 -16.81 16.24
CA CYS A 70 -6.13 -15.90 16.45
C CYS A 70 -5.65 -15.34 15.11
N CYS A 71 -5.22 -14.08 15.11
CA CYS A 71 -4.55 -13.47 13.99
C CYS A 71 -3.22 -14.22 13.74
N PRO A 72 -2.91 -14.61 12.49
CA PRO A 72 -1.67 -15.32 12.18
C PRO A 72 -0.43 -14.45 12.33
N GLU A 73 -0.56 -13.12 12.20
CA GLU A 73 0.56 -12.18 12.27
C GLU A 73 0.88 -11.72 13.69
N CYS A 74 -0.13 -11.28 14.46
CA CYS A 74 0.10 -10.72 15.80
C CYS A 74 -0.31 -11.65 16.94
N GLY A 75 -0.94 -12.79 16.67
CA GLY A 75 -1.35 -13.78 17.66
C GLY A 75 -2.61 -13.42 18.47
N GLU A 76 -3.12 -12.19 18.33
CA GLU A 76 -4.27 -11.72 19.09
C GLU A 76 -5.57 -12.44 18.73
N LYS A 77 -6.46 -12.57 19.72
CA LYS A 77 -7.71 -13.33 19.58
C LYS A 77 -8.75 -12.57 18.76
N ILE A 78 -8.98 -12.97 17.52
CA ILE A 78 -10.00 -12.42 16.62
C ILE A 78 -11.30 -13.22 16.67
N VAL A 79 -12.39 -12.66 16.16
CA VAL A 79 -13.62 -13.42 15.88
C VAL A 79 -13.66 -13.85 14.40
N PRO A 80 -14.28 -15.01 14.07
CA PRO A 80 -14.31 -15.54 12.71
C PRO A 80 -14.97 -14.62 11.68
N MET A 81 -15.91 -13.76 12.12
CA MET A 81 -16.68 -12.86 11.24
C MET A 81 -15.89 -11.61 10.81
N TRP A 82 -14.67 -11.41 11.29
CA TRP A 82 -13.87 -10.25 10.92
C TRP A 82 -13.01 -10.54 9.69
N ASP A 83 -13.08 -9.64 8.71
CA ASP A 83 -12.19 -9.66 7.55
C ASP A 83 -10.81 -9.10 7.90
N TYR A 84 -10.70 -8.23 8.90
CA TYR A 84 -9.42 -7.63 9.31
C TYR A 84 -9.18 -7.76 10.81
N CYS A 85 -7.93 -8.04 11.16
CA CYS A 85 -7.46 -8.01 12.54
C CYS A 85 -7.45 -6.55 13.06
N PRO A 86 -8.18 -6.21 14.13
CA PRO A 86 -8.25 -4.84 14.64
C PRO A 86 -6.96 -4.37 15.34
N TRP A 87 -6.05 -5.30 15.65
CA TRP A 87 -4.80 -4.97 16.34
C TRP A 87 -3.67 -4.60 15.38
N CYS A 88 -3.53 -5.33 14.28
CA CYS A 88 -2.42 -5.11 13.33
C CYS A 88 -2.87 -4.77 11.91
N GLY A 89 -4.16 -4.89 11.58
CA GLY A 89 -4.70 -4.62 10.26
C GLY A 89 -4.52 -5.74 9.24
N GLN A 90 -4.02 -6.92 9.64
CA GLN A 90 -3.92 -8.09 8.76
C GLN A 90 -5.29 -8.51 8.24
N HIS A 91 -5.42 -8.67 6.93
CA HIS A 91 -6.58 -9.25 6.27
C HIS A 91 -6.61 -10.76 6.54
N VAL A 92 -7.71 -11.23 7.10
CA VAL A 92 -7.85 -12.58 7.65
C VAL A 92 -9.14 -13.24 7.14
N THR A 93 -9.12 -14.56 7.07
CA THR A 93 -10.30 -15.36 6.75
C THR A 93 -10.38 -16.59 7.65
N ASP A 94 -11.59 -16.92 8.08
CA ASP A 94 -11.83 -18.11 8.88
C ASP A 94 -11.83 -19.41 8.06
N ASN A 95 -11.88 -19.27 6.72
CA ASN A 95 -12.25 -20.26 5.70
C ASN A 95 -12.43 -21.67 6.30
N GLN A 96 -13.67 -21.94 6.73
CA GLN A 96 -14.26 -23.27 6.71
C GLN A 96 -15.00 -23.45 5.36
N ASN A 97 -14.26 -23.47 4.26
CA ASN A 97 -14.69 -24.01 2.97
C ASN A 97 -13.46 -24.47 2.19
#